data_AF-A0A1W9PYF8-F1
#
_entry.id   AF-A0A1W9PYF8-F1
#
_cell.length_a   1.000
_cell.length_b   1.000
_cell.length_c   1.000
_cell.angle_alpha   90.00
_cell.angle_beta   90.00
_cell.angle_gamma   90.00
#
_symmetry.space_group_name_H-M   'P 1'
#
loop_
_entity.id
_entity.type
_entity.pdbx_description
1 polymer ?
#
loop_
_entity_poly.entity_id
_entity_poly.type
_entity_poly.pdbx_seq_one_letter_code
_entity_poly.pdbx_strand_id
1 'polypeptide(L)'
;MAFLEVFQDMYGIPNDTVLKAVTGFEGGVVACGATCGIVTGGAIGIALNHADFLKQEGERANKAILEKTGAYVEWFEKRFGSCRCRAQTGIDFYSAYGQLRYFFPGEKVAGCMLKIRRAARYLYDIRQFCPKSVAGAENSLNLPNHSVHCAVNVLEKIRQKTGIGDDLLETVAVSLDGGVGLSGNVCGALAGAVMGINLLLGLDIRNISFATTVKAFV
;
A
#
# COMPACT_ATOMS: atom_id res chain seq x y z
N MET A 1 6.95 -0.61 -3.90
CA MET A 1 6.63 -1.85 -4.63
C MET A 1 7.36 -3.06 -4.17
N ALA A 2 8.70 -3.04 -4.16
CA ALA A 2 9.51 -4.17 -3.70
C ALA A 2 9.02 -4.80 -2.39
N PHE A 3 8.46 -4.02 -1.45
CA PHE A 3 7.89 -4.60 -0.24
C PHE A 3 6.61 -5.41 -0.46
N LEU A 4 5.67 -4.96 -1.32
CA LEU A 4 4.46 -5.72 -1.60
C LEU A 4 4.81 -7.03 -2.32
N GLU A 5 5.76 -7.01 -3.26
CA GLU A 5 6.26 -8.23 -3.91
C GLU A 5 6.85 -9.20 -2.87
N VAL A 6 7.77 -8.73 -2.02
CA VAL A 6 8.32 -9.53 -0.91
C VAL A 6 7.21 -10.06 0.01
N PHE A 7 6.18 -9.26 0.28
CA PHE A 7 5.06 -9.69 1.10
C PHE A 7 4.25 -10.80 0.41
N GLN A 8 3.95 -10.65 -0.89
CA GLN A 8 3.24 -11.66 -1.67
C GLN A 8 4.02 -12.97 -1.69
N ASP A 9 5.33 -12.91 -1.92
CA ASP A 9 6.19 -14.09 -1.93
C ASP A 9 6.28 -14.75 -0.55
N MET A 10 6.39 -13.94 0.51
CA MET A 10 6.43 -14.42 1.91
C MET A 10 5.16 -15.17 2.32
N TYR A 11 4.00 -14.79 1.78
CA TYR A 11 2.71 -15.42 2.09
C TYR A 11 2.21 -16.38 1.00
N GLY A 12 2.95 -16.54 -0.11
CA GLY A 12 2.53 -17.39 -1.22
C GLY A 12 1.27 -16.93 -1.93
N ILE A 13 1.06 -15.60 -2.01
CA ILE A 13 -0.14 -14.96 -2.59
C ILE A 13 0.21 -14.05 -3.78
N PRO A 14 0.85 -14.56 -4.85
CA PRO A 14 1.24 -13.74 -5.98
C PRO A 14 0.00 -13.10 -6.64
N ASN A 15 0.07 -11.79 -6.84
CA ASN A 15 -0.93 -11.05 -7.60
C ASN A 15 -0.29 -9.91 -8.39
N ASP A 16 -0.06 -10.16 -9.69
CA ASP A 16 0.62 -9.24 -10.59
C ASP A 16 -0.23 -8.02 -10.94
N THR A 17 -1.56 -8.15 -10.98
CA THR A 17 -2.45 -7.00 -11.24
C THR A 17 -2.36 -5.97 -10.11
N VAL A 18 -2.47 -6.41 -8.86
CA VAL A 18 -2.33 -5.53 -7.69
C VAL A 18 -0.91 -4.99 -7.62
N LEU A 19 0.10 -5.83 -7.89
CA LEU A 19 1.49 -5.39 -7.93
C LEU A 19 1.75 -4.40 -9.07
N LYS A 20 1.09 -4.50 -10.22
CA LYS A 20 1.19 -3.50 -11.29
C LYS A 20 0.51 -2.20 -10.84
N ALA A 21 -0.69 -2.29 -10.27
CA ALA A 21 -1.49 -1.13 -9.90
C ALA A 21 -0.80 -0.23 -8.88
N VAL A 22 0.01 -0.77 -7.96
CA VAL A 22 0.68 0.07 -6.97
C VAL A 22 2.02 0.67 -7.44
N THR A 23 2.48 0.43 -8.69
CA THR A 23 3.82 0.89 -9.15
C THR A 23 4.06 2.39 -9.04
N GLY A 24 3.01 3.19 -9.20
CA GLY A 24 3.09 4.64 -8.99
C GLY A 24 3.52 5.00 -7.58
N PHE A 25 3.33 4.12 -6.58
CA PHE A 25 3.64 4.41 -5.17
C PHE A 25 5.13 4.61 -4.86
N GLU A 26 6.01 4.41 -5.83
CA GLU A 26 7.44 4.61 -5.71
C GLU A 26 7.85 6.06 -5.44
N GLY A 27 8.95 6.21 -4.70
CA GLY A 27 9.36 7.51 -4.13
C GLY A 27 8.31 8.14 -3.19
N GLY A 28 7.28 7.37 -2.83
CA GLY A 28 6.19 7.78 -1.95
C GLY A 28 5.06 8.47 -2.67
N VAL A 29 4.44 7.74 -3.62
CA VAL A 29 3.15 7.98 -4.32
C VAL A 29 3.24 8.41 -5.78
N VAL A 30 4.15 9.29 -6.15
CA VAL A 30 4.67 9.47 -7.52
C VAL A 30 5.91 10.35 -7.32
N ALA A 31 6.98 9.81 -6.74
CA ALA A 31 8.22 10.56 -6.42
C ALA A 31 8.07 11.76 -5.45
N CYS A 32 6.87 12.05 -4.94
CA CYS A 32 6.61 13.28 -4.19
C CYS A 32 7.12 13.25 -2.73
N GLY A 33 7.63 12.11 -2.25
CA GLY A 33 8.20 12.00 -0.92
C GLY A 33 7.16 11.91 0.21
N ALA A 34 5.90 11.62 -0.11
CA ALA A 34 4.82 11.43 0.85
C ALA A 34 4.94 10.05 1.52
N THR A 35 3.88 9.23 1.59
CA THR A 35 3.92 7.98 2.37
C THR A 35 4.87 6.95 1.77
N CYS A 36 5.71 6.36 2.62
CA CYS A 36 6.70 5.37 2.24
C CYS A 36 6.06 4.14 1.59
N GLY A 37 6.62 3.68 0.47
CA GLY A 37 6.14 2.50 -0.25
C GLY A 37 6.20 1.18 0.52
N ILE A 38 6.93 1.13 1.64
CA ILE A 38 6.93 0.00 2.56
C ILE A 38 5.66 0.01 3.41
N VAL A 39 5.20 1.21 3.82
CA VAL A 39 3.97 1.39 4.59
C VAL A 39 2.75 1.06 3.73
N THR A 40 2.63 1.67 2.54
CA THR A 40 1.51 1.38 1.62
C THR A 40 1.56 -0.05 1.09
N GLY A 41 2.74 -0.57 0.78
CA GLY A 41 2.90 -1.96 0.35
C GLY A 41 2.52 -2.97 1.44
N GLY A 42 2.84 -2.69 2.70
CA GLY A 42 2.44 -3.52 3.84
C GLY A 42 0.95 -3.47 4.10
N ALA A 43 0.32 -2.30 4.00
CA ALA A 43 -1.13 -2.14 4.12
C ALA A 43 -1.89 -2.95 3.07
N ILE A 44 -1.51 -2.79 1.79
CA ILE A 44 -2.09 -3.55 0.68
C ILE A 44 -1.81 -5.05 0.85
N GLY A 45 -0.61 -5.45 1.28
CA GLY A 45 -0.28 -6.84 1.58
C GLY A 45 -1.15 -7.44 2.67
N ILE A 46 -1.37 -6.72 3.77
CA ILE A 46 -2.28 -7.13 4.85
C ILE A 46 -3.68 -7.38 4.30
N ALA A 47 -4.24 -6.43 3.55
CA ALA A 47 -5.57 -6.58 2.96
C ALA A 47 -5.63 -7.73 1.95
N LEU A 48 -4.61 -7.87 1.09
CA LEU A 48 -4.53 -8.94 0.10
C LEU A 48 -4.51 -10.34 0.75
N ASN A 49 -3.76 -10.51 1.84
CA ASN A 49 -3.73 -11.77 2.60
C ASN A 49 -5.07 -12.09 3.31
N HIS A 50 -6.01 -11.16 3.35
CA HIS A 50 -7.33 -11.33 3.96
C HIS A 50 -8.45 -10.97 2.98
N ALA A 51 -8.20 -11.06 1.67
CA ALA A 51 -9.16 -10.67 0.64
C ALA A 51 -10.48 -11.47 0.72
N ASP A 52 -10.41 -12.76 1.03
CA ASP A 52 -11.62 -13.59 1.21
C ASP A 52 -12.44 -13.15 2.42
N PHE A 53 -11.76 -12.81 3.53
CA PHE A 53 -12.42 -12.28 4.72
C PHE A 53 -13.09 -10.93 4.43
N LEU A 54 -12.43 -10.03 3.69
CA LEU A 54 -13.00 -8.77 3.23
C LEU A 54 -14.27 -8.97 2.39
N LYS A 55 -14.25 -9.94 1.46
CA LYS A 55 -15.40 -10.25 0.61
C LYS A 55 -16.58 -10.86 1.36
N GLN A 56 -16.32 -11.67 2.39
CA GLN A 56 -17.36 -12.43 3.09
C GLN A 56 -18.01 -11.64 4.24
N GLU A 57 -17.25 -10.81 4.93
CA GLU A 57 -17.65 -10.22 6.23
C GLU A 57 -17.84 -8.69 6.16
N GLY A 58 -17.64 -8.09 4.98
CA GLY A 58 -17.96 -6.69 4.69
C GLY A 58 -17.36 -5.71 5.71
N GLU A 59 -18.22 -4.87 6.32
CA GLU A 59 -17.78 -3.80 7.21
C GLU A 59 -17.02 -4.30 8.45
N ARG A 60 -17.37 -5.49 8.96
CA ARG A 60 -16.64 -6.12 10.06
C ARG A 60 -15.19 -6.39 9.66
N ALA A 61 -14.98 -6.91 8.44
CA ALA A 61 -13.65 -7.15 7.93
C ALA A 61 -12.92 -5.84 7.60
N ASN A 62 -13.62 -4.84 7.04
CA ASN A 62 -13.04 -3.53 6.78
C ASN A 62 -12.45 -2.91 8.05
N LYS A 63 -13.23 -2.87 9.14
CA LYS A 63 -12.76 -2.36 10.44
C LYS A 63 -11.55 -3.13 10.96
N ALA A 64 -11.61 -4.46 10.95
CA ALA A 64 -10.53 -5.33 11.40
C ALA A 64 -9.23 -5.13 10.60
N ILE A 65 -9.32 -4.94 9.28
CA ILE A 65 -8.17 -4.68 8.41
C ILE A 65 -7.63 -3.28 8.62
N LEU A 66 -8.49 -2.27 8.82
CA LEU A 66 -8.05 -0.91 9.15
C LEU A 66 -7.30 -0.86 10.48
N GLU A 67 -7.82 -1.53 11.52
CA GLU A 67 -7.15 -1.62 12.82
C GLU A 67 -5.77 -2.28 12.72
N LYS A 68 -5.68 -3.42 12.02
CA LYS A 68 -4.41 -4.12 11.80
C LYS A 68 -3.42 -3.28 10.98
N THR A 69 -3.93 -2.58 9.96
CA THR A 69 -3.11 -1.69 9.14
C THR A 69 -2.60 -0.52 9.97
N GLY A 70 -3.44 0.13 10.76
CA GLY A 70 -3.06 1.23 11.65
C GLY A 70 -1.99 0.82 12.66
N ALA A 71 -2.12 -0.36 13.28
CA ALA A 71 -1.10 -0.91 14.17
C ALA A 71 0.26 -1.13 13.46
N TYR A 72 0.24 -1.57 12.20
CA TYR A 72 1.45 -1.67 11.38
C TYR A 72 2.06 -0.31 11.05
N VAL A 73 1.24 0.69 10.71
CA VAL A 73 1.71 2.06 10.44
C VAL A 73 2.34 2.67 11.70
N GLU A 74 1.67 2.54 12.85
CA GLU A 74 2.17 3.02 14.15
C GLU A 74 3.50 2.36 14.51
N TRP A 75 3.60 1.03 14.34
CA TRP A 75 4.85 0.30 14.54
C TRP A 75 5.97 0.85 13.63
N PHE A 76 5.66 1.06 12.34
CA PHE A 76 6.65 1.54 11.37
C PHE A 76 7.16 2.92 11.78
N GLU A 77 6.27 3.83 12.14
CA GLU A 77 6.62 5.18 12.57
C GLU A 77 7.45 5.17 13.86
N LYS A 78 7.05 4.41 14.89
CA LYS A 78 7.86 4.25 16.12
C LYS A 78 9.25 3.67 15.82
N ARG A 79 9.34 2.74 14.86
CA ARG A 79 10.59 2.02 14.57
C ARG A 79 11.58 2.85 13.74
N PHE A 80 11.09 3.70 12.85
CA PHE A 80 11.88 4.42 11.85
C PHE A 80 11.76 5.95 11.92
N GLY A 81 10.93 6.47 12.81
CA GLY A 81 10.76 7.90 13.11
C GLY A 81 9.79 8.66 12.19
N SER A 82 9.42 8.12 11.03
CA SER A 82 8.44 8.76 10.15
C SER A 82 7.91 7.79 9.10
N CYS A 83 6.64 7.94 8.73
CA CYS A 83 6.07 7.26 7.56
C CYS A 83 6.35 7.97 6.22
N ARG A 84 7.01 9.14 6.21
CA ARG A 84 7.28 9.91 4.98
C ARG A 84 8.56 9.47 4.28
N CYS A 85 8.45 9.10 3.00
CA CYS A 85 9.56 8.65 2.16
C CYS A 85 10.70 9.68 2.10
N ARG A 86 10.40 10.97 1.91
CA ARG A 86 11.43 12.02 1.90
C ARG A 86 12.10 12.18 3.27
N ALA A 87 11.37 12.03 4.37
CA ALA A 87 11.98 12.06 5.70
C ALA A 87 12.90 10.85 5.93
N GLN A 88 12.53 9.68 5.40
CA GLN A 88 13.31 8.45 5.53
C GLN A 88 14.57 8.44 4.65
N THR A 89 14.49 9.00 3.45
CA THR A 89 15.56 8.95 2.45
C THR A 89 16.40 10.22 2.44
N GLY A 90 15.82 11.38 2.70
CA GLY A 90 16.43 12.68 2.47
C GLY A 90 16.57 13.02 0.98
N ILE A 91 15.82 12.34 0.11
CA ILE A 91 15.94 12.46 -1.35
C ILE A 91 14.76 13.25 -1.90
N ASP A 92 15.07 14.16 -2.82
CA ASP A 92 14.06 14.76 -3.69
C ASP A 92 14.09 14.11 -5.07
N PHE A 93 13.14 13.22 -5.30
CA PHE A 93 13.05 12.42 -6.53
C PHE A 93 12.60 13.21 -7.75
N TYR A 94 12.19 14.47 -7.59
CA TYR A 94 11.95 15.39 -8.71
C TYR A 94 13.21 16.08 -9.23
N SER A 95 14.35 15.91 -8.55
CA SER A 95 15.63 16.42 -9.02
C SER A 95 16.46 15.30 -9.67
N ALA A 96 17.09 15.60 -10.81
CA ALA A 96 17.99 14.65 -11.48
C ALA A 96 19.14 14.20 -10.55
N TYR A 97 19.66 15.12 -9.73
CA TYR A 97 20.65 14.80 -8.70
C TYR A 97 20.10 13.83 -7.64
N GLY A 98 18.86 14.02 -7.18
CA GLY A 98 18.22 13.15 -6.20
C GLY A 98 17.93 11.75 -6.76
N GLN A 99 17.46 11.66 -8.01
CA GLN A 99 17.29 10.39 -8.72
C GLN A 99 18.62 9.65 -8.83
N LEU A 100 19.67 10.32 -9.31
CA LEU A 100 21.01 9.75 -9.43
C LEU A 100 21.56 9.30 -8.07
N ARG A 101 21.41 10.12 -7.02
CA ARG A 101 21.83 9.79 -5.66
C ARG A 101 21.09 8.58 -5.08
N TYR A 102 19.85 8.33 -5.49
CA TYR A 102 19.13 7.13 -5.09
C TYR A 102 19.72 5.88 -5.73
N PHE A 103 20.14 5.93 -7.00
CA PHE A 103 20.69 4.79 -7.72
C PHE A 103 22.16 4.49 -7.41
N PHE A 104 22.92 5.45 -6.89
CA PHE A 104 24.28 5.18 -6.43
C PHE A 104 24.27 4.15 -5.28
N PRO A 105 24.90 2.97 -5.45
CA PRO A 105 24.88 1.91 -4.45
C PRO A 105 25.53 2.41 -3.16
N GLY A 106 24.70 2.61 -2.14
CA GLY A 106 25.08 3.22 -0.89
C GLY A 106 23.96 3.15 0.15
N GLU A 107 24.02 4.05 1.13
CA GLU A 107 23.21 4.01 2.35
C GLU A 107 21.68 4.04 2.13
N LYS A 108 21.19 4.53 0.99
CA LYS A 108 19.77 4.84 0.80
C LYS A 108 18.98 3.68 0.16
N VAL A 109 19.53 3.00 -0.87
CA VAL A 109 18.96 1.72 -1.35
C VAL A 109 19.08 0.66 -0.26
N ALA A 110 20.27 0.54 0.35
CA ALA A 110 20.47 -0.33 1.50
C ALA A 110 19.52 0.01 2.66
N GLY A 111 19.23 1.31 2.85
CA GLY A 111 18.27 1.80 3.84
C GLY A 111 16.83 1.37 3.58
N CYS A 112 16.38 1.35 2.33
CA CYS A 112 15.07 0.81 1.94
C CYS A 112 15.04 -0.72 2.10
N MET A 113 16.08 -1.43 1.65
CA MET A 113 16.18 -2.89 1.76
C MET A 113 16.20 -3.37 3.22
N LEU A 114 16.91 -2.67 4.11
CA LEU A 114 16.92 -2.96 5.54
C LEU A 114 15.51 -2.80 6.16
N LYS A 115 14.77 -1.77 5.74
CA LYS A 115 13.40 -1.53 6.20
C LYS A 115 12.44 -2.59 5.67
N ILE A 116 12.57 -2.98 4.40
CA ILE A 116 11.83 -4.11 3.79
C ILE A 116 12.01 -5.37 4.63
N ARG A 117 13.27 -5.74 4.92
CA ARG A 117 13.57 -6.92 5.75
C ARG A 117 12.94 -6.85 7.14
N ARG A 118 12.97 -5.68 7.78
CA ARG A 118 12.40 -5.49 9.13
C ARG A 118 10.88 -5.51 9.12
N ALA A 119 10.25 -4.90 8.12
CA ALA A 119 8.80 -4.91 7.95
C ALA A 119 8.29 -6.33 7.63
N ALA A 120 9.00 -7.08 6.77
CA ALA A 120 8.69 -8.48 6.47
C ALA A 120 8.69 -9.31 7.75
N ARG A 121 9.77 -9.22 8.54
CA ARG A 121 9.88 -9.92 9.82
C ARG A 121 8.75 -9.55 10.78
N TYR A 122 8.49 -8.25 10.97
CA TYR A 122 7.41 -7.82 11.86
C TYR A 122 6.06 -8.41 11.45
N LEU A 123 5.69 -8.28 10.17
CA LEU A 123 4.42 -8.80 9.66
C LEU A 123 4.34 -10.33 9.69
N TYR A 124 5.47 -11.03 9.57
CA TYR A 124 5.55 -12.48 9.73
C TYR A 124 5.38 -12.93 11.19
N ASP A 125 5.91 -12.16 12.15
CA ASP A 125 5.81 -12.45 13.58
C ASP A 125 4.38 -12.22 14.09
N ILE A 126 3.69 -11.19 13.59
CA ILE A 126 2.29 -10.89 13.93
C ILE A 126 1.27 -11.59 13.00
N ARG A 127 1.69 -12.64 12.29
CA ARG A 127 0.85 -13.35 11.31
C ARG A 127 -0.40 -13.98 11.91
N GLN A 128 -0.37 -14.31 13.21
CA GLN A 128 -1.52 -14.85 13.94
C GLN A 128 -2.54 -13.74 14.22
N PHE A 129 -3.12 -13.19 13.16
CA PHE A 129 -4.31 -12.40 13.28
C PHE A 129 -5.49 -13.36 13.38
N CYS A 130 -5.92 -13.57 14.61
CA CYS A 130 -7.22 -14.15 14.89
C CYS A 130 -8.19 -12.96 15.01
N PRO A 131 -9.18 -12.79 14.12
CA PRO A 131 -10.23 -11.79 14.30
C PRO A 131 -11.08 -12.21 15.51
N LYS A 132 -10.56 -11.97 16.73
CA LYS A 132 -11.37 -12.06 17.94
C LYS A 132 -12.51 -11.10 17.74
N SER A 133 -13.73 -11.59 17.95
CA SER A 133 -14.98 -10.85 17.85
C SER A 133 -14.78 -9.39 18.21
N VAL A 134 -15.12 -8.48 17.29
CA VAL A 134 -15.38 -7.08 17.62
C VAL A 134 -16.63 -7.09 18.50
N ALA A 135 -16.48 -7.47 19.77
CA ALA A 135 -17.52 -7.40 20.77
C ALA A 135 -17.49 -5.97 21.32
N GLY A 136 -18.53 -5.21 21.04
CA GLY A 136 -18.74 -3.88 21.62
C GLY A 136 -18.31 -2.72 20.73
N ALA A 137 -19.18 -2.37 19.77
CA ALA A 137 -19.33 -0.99 19.32
C ALA A 137 -20.78 -0.76 18.85
N GLU A 138 -21.73 -1.13 19.71
CA GLU A 138 -23.11 -0.64 19.58
C GLU A 138 -23.15 0.80 20.10
N ASN A 139 -22.78 1.73 19.23
CA ASN A 139 -23.23 3.12 19.31
C ASN A 139 -23.11 3.71 17.91
N SER A 140 -23.91 3.16 17.00
CA SER A 140 -24.20 3.75 15.71
C SER A 140 -25.03 5.00 15.93
N LEU A 141 -24.38 6.16 15.92
CA LEU A 141 -24.99 7.36 15.36
C LEU A 141 -25.59 6.95 14.00
N ASN A 142 -26.87 7.27 13.77
CA ASN A 142 -27.57 7.06 12.51
C ASN A 142 -26.90 7.85 11.37
N LEU A 143 -25.75 7.35 10.89
CA LEU A 143 -25.20 7.73 9.61
C LEU A 143 -25.81 6.82 8.55
N PRO A 144 -26.15 7.36 7.36
CA PRO A 144 -26.68 6.56 6.26
C PRO A 144 -25.76 5.36 5.97
N ASN A 145 -26.41 4.24 5.67
CA ASN A 145 -25.94 2.86 5.74
C ASN A 145 -24.91 2.46 4.66
N HIS A 146 -23.90 3.29 4.43
CA HIS A 146 -22.80 3.01 3.51
C HIS A 146 -21.53 3.74 3.96
N SER A 147 -20.62 3.01 4.60
CA SER A 147 -19.22 3.45 4.77
C SER A 147 -18.64 3.72 3.39
N VAL A 148 -18.40 4.99 3.05
CA VAL A 148 -17.80 5.35 1.75
C VAL A 148 -16.29 5.22 1.88
N HIS A 149 -15.75 4.14 1.34
CA HIS A 149 -14.32 3.87 1.29
C HIS A 149 -13.67 4.67 0.15
N CYS A 150 -12.74 5.58 0.47
CA CYS A 150 -12.32 6.63 -0.44
C CYS A 150 -11.56 6.11 -1.67
N ALA A 151 -10.64 5.15 -1.47
CA ALA A 151 -9.88 4.55 -2.55
C ALA A 151 -10.74 3.59 -3.40
N VAL A 152 -11.55 2.76 -2.73
CA VAL A 152 -12.49 1.82 -3.35
C VAL A 152 -13.44 2.57 -4.28
N ASN A 153 -14.09 3.61 -3.77
CA ASN A 153 -15.04 4.43 -4.51
C ASN A 153 -14.41 5.06 -5.76
N VAL A 154 -13.16 5.53 -5.68
CA VAL A 154 -12.46 6.09 -6.86
C VAL A 154 -12.20 5.01 -7.91
N LEU A 155 -11.69 3.85 -7.49
CA LEU A 155 -11.43 2.73 -8.40
C LEU A 155 -12.71 2.21 -9.07
N GLU A 156 -13.79 2.05 -8.30
CA GLU A 156 -15.10 1.66 -8.83
C GLU A 156 -15.61 2.64 -9.89
N LYS A 157 -15.49 3.96 -9.63
CA LYS A 157 -15.87 4.99 -10.61
C LYS A 157 -15.01 4.92 -11.87
N ILE A 158 -13.71 4.66 -11.74
CA ILE A 158 -12.82 4.48 -12.88
C ILE A 158 -13.27 3.27 -13.70
N ARG A 159 -13.53 2.11 -13.07
CA ARG A 159 -14.04 0.92 -13.73
C ARG A 159 -15.36 1.19 -14.46
N GLN A 160 -16.32 1.81 -13.78
CA GLN A 160 -17.63 2.14 -14.36
C GLN A 160 -17.54 3.05 -15.59
N LYS A 161 -16.62 4.04 -15.56
CA LYS A 161 -16.50 5.01 -16.65
C LYS A 161 -15.63 4.55 -17.81
N THR A 162 -14.66 3.67 -17.56
CA THR A 162 -13.62 3.33 -18.54
C THR A 162 -13.62 1.86 -18.95
N GLY A 163 -14.32 1.01 -18.21
CA GLY A 163 -14.24 -0.45 -18.35
C GLY A 163 -12.96 -1.06 -17.78
N ILE A 164 -12.03 -0.26 -17.25
CA ILE A 164 -10.75 -0.72 -16.70
C ILE A 164 -10.84 -0.76 -15.18
N GLY A 165 -10.72 -1.95 -14.60
CA GLY A 165 -10.75 -2.16 -13.16
C GLY A 165 -10.35 -3.58 -12.79
N ASP A 166 -10.21 -3.83 -11.50
CA ASP A 166 -9.93 -5.14 -10.93
C ASP A 166 -10.63 -5.23 -9.56
N ASP A 167 -11.54 -6.19 -9.40
CA ASP A 167 -12.39 -6.29 -8.20
C ASP A 167 -11.58 -6.57 -6.93
N LEU A 168 -10.48 -7.32 -7.06
CA LEU A 168 -9.60 -7.60 -5.93
C LEU A 168 -8.83 -6.34 -5.54
N LEU A 169 -8.33 -5.57 -6.50
CA LEU A 169 -7.68 -4.27 -6.27
C LEU A 169 -8.62 -3.33 -5.53
N GLU A 170 -9.87 -3.23 -5.96
CA GLU A 170 -10.91 -2.45 -5.28
C GLU A 170 -11.11 -2.94 -3.84
N THR A 171 -11.22 -4.25 -3.64
CA THR A 171 -11.39 -4.85 -2.31
C THR A 171 -10.22 -4.49 -1.38
N VAL A 172 -8.97 -4.66 -1.82
CA VAL A 172 -7.79 -4.45 -0.96
C VAL A 172 -7.48 -2.97 -0.72
N ALA A 173 -8.01 -2.08 -1.56
CA ALA A 173 -7.84 -0.63 -1.44
C ALA A 173 -8.49 -0.05 -0.17
N VAL A 174 -9.38 -0.80 0.51
CA VAL A 174 -9.92 -0.41 1.83
C VAL A 174 -8.82 -0.09 2.84
N SER A 175 -7.68 -0.79 2.78
CA SER A 175 -6.53 -0.54 3.65
C SER A 175 -5.93 0.87 3.51
N LEU A 176 -6.31 1.62 2.46
CA LEU A 176 -5.86 3.00 2.22
C LEU A 176 -6.77 4.05 2.87
N ASP A 177 -7.88 3.66 3.48
CA ASP A 177 -8.82 4.60 4.07
C ASP A 177 -8.27 5.35 5.28
N GLY A 178 -8.77 6.57 5.44
CA GLY A 178 -8.23 7.55 6.39
C GLY A 178 -6.74 7.83 6.17
N GLY A 179 -6.24 7.50 4.98
CA GLY A 179 -4.85 7.57 4.59
C GLY A 179 -4.02 6.47 5.25
N VAL A 180 -4.25 5.25 4.80
CA VAL A 180 -3.52 4.00 5.09
C VAL A 180 -3.89 3.32 6.41
N GLY A 181 -5.16 3.12 6.73
CA GLY A 181 -5.56 2.51 7.99
C GLY A 181 -5.72 3.57 9.08
N LEU A 182 -6.46 4.63 8.74
CA LEU A 182 -6.85 5.71 9.66
C LEU A 182 -5.67 6.44 10.32
N SER A 183 -4.55 6.51 9.62
CA SER A 183 -3.27 7.01 10.16
C SER A 183 -2.82 8.34 9.57
N GLY A 184 -3.66 9.03 8.79
CA GLY A 184 -3.38 10.40 8.31
C GLY A 184 -2.22 10.51 7.31
N ASN A 185 -1.92 9.44 6.59
CA ASN A 185 -0.87 9.38 5.57
C ASN A 185 -1.42 9.77 4.18
N VAL A 186 -0.96 9.14 3.08
CA VAL A 186 -1.41 9.46 1.71
C VAL A 186 -2.93 9.40 1.60
N CYS A 187 -3.54 10.40 0.97
CA CYS A 187 -4.98 10.39 0.69
C CYS A 187 -5.38 9.13 -0.12
N GLY A 188 -6.30 8.33 0.42
CA GLY A 188 -6.74 7.08 -0.22
C GLY A 188 -7.42 7.30 -1.58
N ALA A 189 -8.21 8.38 -1.74
CA ALA A 189 -8.80 8.72 -3.04
C ALA A 189 -7.74 9.01 -4.12
N LEU A 190 -6.69 9.78 -3.76
CA LEU A 190 -5.57 10.06 -4.66
C LEU A 190 -4.80 8.77 -5.00
N ALA A 191 -4.52 7.95 -3.99
CA ALA A 191 -3.84 6.67 -4.17
C ALA A 191 -4.65 5.72 -5.08
N GLY A 192 -5.98 5.67 -4.91
CA GLY A 192 -6.89 4.93 -5.78
C GLY A 192 -6.88 5.43 -7.22
N ALA A 193 -6.81 6.76 -7.44
CA ALA A 193 -6.68 7.30 -8.79
C ALA A 193 -5.35 6.88 -9.46
N VAL A 194 -4.24 6.96 -8.72
CA VAL A 194 -2.92 6.49 -9.20
C VAL A 194 -2.96 4.99 -9.51
N MET A 195 -3.61 4.19 -8.66
CA MET A 195 -3.78 2.75 -8.90
C MET A 195 -4.56 2.47 -10.19
N GLY A 196 -5.65 3.21 -10.43
CA GLY A 196 -6.42 3.10 -11.67
C GLY A 196 -5.61 3.45 -12.92
N ILE A 197 -4.76 4.50 -12.86
CA ILE A 197 -3.84 4.84 -13.97
C ILE A 197 -2.85 3.69 -14.22
N ASN A 198 -2.31 3.09 -13.16
CA ASN A 198 -1.31 2.04 -13.27
C ASN A 198 -1.88 0.70 -13.73
N LEU A 199 -3.19 0.45 -13.61
CA LEU A 199 -3.79 -0.71 -14.27
C LEU A 199 -3.50 -0.69 -15.79
N LEU A 200 -3.44 0.50 -16.39
CA LEU A 200 -3.00 0.68 -17.78
C LEU A 200 -1.47 0.75 -17.90
N LEU A 201 -0.86 1.72 -17.22
CA LEU A 201 0.50 2.18 -17.50
C LEU A 201 1.56 1.65 -16.53
N GLY A 202 1.14 0.90 -15.52
CA GLY A 202 2.03 0.37 -14.50
C GLY A 202 3.02 -0.65 -15.05
N LEU A 203 4.11 -0.85 -14.32
CA LEU A 203 5.15 -1.79 -14.68
C LEU A 203 4.80 -3.20 -14.22
N ASP A 204 5.03 -4.19 -15.09
CA ASP A 204 4.97 -5.59 -14.70
C ASP A 204 6.30 -5.98 -14.04
N ILE A 205 6.35 -5.84 -12.71
CA ILE A 205 7.60 -5.95 -11.93
C ILE A 205 8.23 -7.35 -12.06
N ARG A 206 7.42 -8.41 -12.14
CA ARG A 206 7.94 -9.78 -12.21
C ARG A 206 8.47 -10.15 -13.60
N ASN A 207 7.96 -9.50 -14.65
CA ASN A 207 8.33 -9.80 -16.03
C ASN A 207 9.27 -8.74 -16.67
N ILE A 208 9.58 -7.65 -15.97
CA ILE A 208 10.47 -6.59 -16.48
C ILE A 208 11.94 -6.84 -16.11
N SER A 209 12.85 -6.60 -17.07
CA SER A 209 14.28 -6.70 -16.79
C SER A 209 14.76 -5.55 -15.89
N PHE A 210 15.75 -5.79 -15.03
CA PHE A 210 16.34 -4.76 -14.17
C PHE A 210 16.83 -3.52 -14.97
N ALA A 211 17.37 -3.73 -16.16
CA ALA A 211 17.81 -2.64 -17.05
C ALA A 211 16.64 -1.79 -17.55
N THR A 212 15.49 -2.42 -17.83
CA THR A 212 14.26 -1.71 -18.21
C THR A 212 13.68 -0.96 -17.01
N THR A 213 13.74 -1.53 -15.81
CA THR A 213 13.34 -0.85 -14.57
C THR A 213 14.16 0.41 -14.37
N VAL A 214 15.49 0.34 -14.42
CA VAL A 214 16.35 1.54 -14.24
C VAL A 214 16.06 2.61 -15.29
N LYS A 215 15.86 2.23 -16.56
CA LYS A 215 15.49 3.16 -17.65
C LYS A 215 14.11 3.81 -17.47
N ALA A 216 13.18 3.18 -16.76
CA ALA A 216 11.86 3.75 -16.50
C ALA A 216 11.89 4.85 -15.42
N PHE A 217 12.97 4.93 -14.63
CA PHE A 217 13.12 5.84 -13.50
C PHE A 217 14.18 6.94 -13.70
N VAL A 218 14.96 6.89 -14.78
CA VAL A 218 16.00 7.86 -15.17
C VAL A 218 15.63 8.49 -16.50
#